data_AF-A0A660TAK4-F1
#
_entry.id   AF-A0A660TAK4-F1
#
_cell.length_a   1.000
_cell.length_b   1.000
_cell.length_c   1.000
_cell.angle_alpha   90.00
_cell.angle_beta   90.00
_cell.angle_gamma   90.00
#
_symmetry.space_group_name_H-M   'P 1'
#
loop_
_entity.id
_entity.type
_entity.pdbx_description
1 polymer ?
#
loop_
_entity_poly.entity_id
_entity_poly.type
_entity_poly.pdbx_seq_one_letter_code
_entity_poly.pdbx_strand_id
1 'polypeptide(L)' 'MTKVVEQELYCTICGATKDIPLCCGKEMELDGSILFCSSCGREIKAPRHCGKEMVLRDKVVDLKEEIFGKL' A
#
# COMPACT_ATOMS: atom_id res chain seq x y z
N MET A 1 -12.27 18.97 -1.40
CA MET A 1 -10.84 18.70 -1.15
C MET A 1 -10.66 17.20 -1.33
N THR A 2 -10.06 16.76 -2.43
CA THR A 2 -9.89 15.32 -2.71
C THR A 2 -8.59 14.87 -2.04
N LYS A 3 -8.68 14.37 -0.80
CA LYS A 3 -7.56 13.64 -0.21
C LYS A 3 -7.49 12.30 -0.92
N VAL A 4 -6.41 12.04 -1.65
CA VAL A 4 -6.15 10.69 -2.14
C VAL A 4 -5.51 9.94 -0.98
N VAL A 5 -6.23 8.94 -0.48
CA VAL A 5 -5.67 7.97 0.47
C VAL A 5 -5.08 6.87 -0.40
N GLU A 6 -3.78 6.92 -0.61
CA GLU A 6 -3.05 5.78 -1.18
C GLU A 6 -2.78 4.79 -0.05
N GLN A 7 -2.69 3.49 -0.35
CA GLN A 7 -2.36 2.48 0.65
C GLN A 7 -0.98 1.90 0.33
N GLU A 8 -0.18 1.68 1.37
CA GLU A 8 1.14 1.07 1.23
C GLU A 8 1.35 -0.01 2.28
N LEU A 9 2.27 -0.93 2.01
CA LEU A 9 2.76 -1.88 2.99
C LEU A 9 3.82 -1.21 3.84
N TYR A 10 3.69 -1.32 5.15
CA TYR A 10 4.50 -0.64 6.15
C TYR A 10 5.13 -1.64 7.13
N CYS A 11 6.45 -1.53 7.31
CA CYS A 11 7.18 -2.28 8.33
C CYS A 11 7.11 -1.54 9.68
N THR A 12 6.42 -2.12 10.65
CA THR A 12 6.26 -1.52 11.98
C THR A 12 7.53 -1.52 12.83
N ILE A 13 8.63 -2.12 12.36
CA ILE A 13 9.90 -2.19 13.10
C ILE A 13 10.83 -1.05 12.72
N CYS A 14 11.05 -0.85 11.41
CA CYS A 14 12.04 0.12 10.90
C CYS A 14 11.42 1.25 10.09
N GLY A 15 10.11 1.20 9.83
CA GLY A 15 9.39 2.21 9.05
C GLY A 15 9.51 2.08 7.53
N ALA A 16 10.19 1.05 7.01
CA ALA A 16 10.30 0.80 5.57
C ALA A 16 8.91 0.59 4.96
N THR A 17 8.69 1.19 3.78
CA THR A 17 7.44 1.05 3.04
C THR A 17 7.65 0.30 1.74
N LYS A 18 6.57 -0.25 1.19
CA LYS A 18 6.56 -0.96 -0.09
C LYS A 18 5.18 -0.82 -0.74
N ASP A 19 5.16 -0.70 -2.05
CA ASP A 19 3.90 -0.66 -2.80
C ASP A 19 3.14 -1.98 -2.71
N ILE A 20 1.81 -1.88 -2.78
CA ILE A 20 0.94 -3.05 -2.81
C ILE A 20 1.08 -3.74 -4.17
N PRO A 21 1.31 -5.08 -4.22
CA PRO A 21 1.39 -5.81 -5.47
C PRO A 21 0.14 -5.63 -6.34
N LEU A 22 0.36 -5.48 -7.64
CA LEU A 22 -0.73 -5.41 -8.62
C LEU A 22 -1.10 -6.81 -9.15
N CYS A 23 -2.39 -7.07 -9.24
CA CYS A 23 -2.94 -8.24 -9.92
C CYS A 23 -4.17 -7.83 -10.74
N CYS A 24 -4.26 -8.30 -11.99
CA CYS A 24 -5.33 -7.89 -12.92
C CYS A 24 -5.45 -6.37 -13.11
N GLY A 25 -4.34 -5.63 -12.96
CA GLY A 25 -4.29 -4.17 -13.12
C GLY A 25 -4.83 -3.38 -11.93
N LYS A 26 -5.08 -4.01 -10.78
CA LYS A 26 -5.49 -3.37 -9.53
C LYS A 26 -4.58 -3.78 -8.38
N GLU A 27 -4.47 -2.93 -7.37
CA GLU A 27 -3.82 -3.28 -6.11
C GLU A 27 -4.56 -4.44 -5.43
N MET A 28 -3.80 -5.38 -4.88
CA MET A 28 -4.37 -6.49 -4.10
C MET A 28 -4.84 -5.99 -2.73
N GLU A 29 -5.97 -6.51 -2.27
CA GLU A 29 -6.51 -6.18 -0.95
C GLU A 29 -5.81 -7.02 0.13
N LEU A 30 -5.53 -6.47 1.31
CA LEU A 30 -4.93 -7.21 2.42
C LEU A 30 -6.00 -7.63 3.43
N ASP A 31 -6.13 -8.93 3.66
CA ASP A 31 -6.90 -9.51 4.76
C ASP A 31 -5.94 -10.23 5.72
N GLY A 32 -5.71 -9.62 6.88
CA GLY A 32 -4.73 -10.09 7.87
C GLY A 32 -3.32 -10.16 7.29
N SER A 33 -2.89 -11.35 6.89
CA SER A 33 -1.56 -11.64 6.34
C SER A 33 -1.57 -12.11 4.88
N ILE A 34 -2.74 -12.09 4.22
CA ILE A 34 -2.91 -12.53 2.83
C ILE A 34 -3.34 -11.35 1.98
N LEU A 35 -2.59 -11.12 0.90
CA LEU A 35 -2.99 -10.24 -0.17
C LEU A 35 -3.82 -11.06 -1.16
N PHE A 36 -5.04 -10.62 -1.46
CA PHE A 36 -5.93 -11.28 -2.39
C PHE A 36 -6.36 -10.33 -3.52
N CYS A 37 -6.50 -10.88 -4.73
CA CYS A 37 -7.04 -10.16 -5.88
C CYS A 37 -8.55 -10.41 -5.94
N SER A 38 -9.36 -9.38 -5.66
CA SER A 38 -10.82 -9.46 -5.74
C SER A 38 -11.37 -9.75 -7.14
N SER A 39 -10.54 -9.66 -8.19
CA SER A 39 -10.95 -9.91 -9.58
C SER A 39 -10.75 -11.36 -10.04
N CYS A 40 -9.66 -12.01 -9.61
CA CYS A 40 -9.34 -13.38 -10.05
C CYS A 40 -9.24 -14.39 -8.89
N GLY A 41 -9.37 -13.94 -7.64
CA GLY A 41 -9.24 -14.78 -6.44
C GLY A 41 -7.82 -15.23 -6.14
N ARG A 42 -6.79 -14.69 -6.80
CA ARG A 42 -5.40 -15.03 -6.51
C ARG A 42 -4.99 -14.52 -5.13
N GLU A 43 -4.36 -15.38 -4.36
CA GLU A 43 -3.84 -15.07 -3.03
C GLU A 43 -2.32 -15.17 -3.00
N ILE A 44 -1.67 -14.23 -2.32
CA ILE A 44 -0.24 -14.25 -2.01
C ILE A 44 -0.04 -13.83 -0.55
N LYS A 45 1.04 -14.27 0.09
CA LYS A 45 1.36 -13.83 1.45
C LYS A 45 1.84 -12.39 1.46
N ALA A 46 1.51 -11.64 2.50
CA ALA A 46 2.07 -10.33 2.76
C ALA A 46 3.60 -10.42 2.84
N PRO A 47 4.35 -9.48 2.23
CA PRO A 47 5.80 -9.51 2.29
C PRO A 47 6.27 -9.33 3.74
N ARG A 48 7.39 -10.00 4.05
CA ARG A 48 8.03 -9.90 5.36
C ARG A 48 9.24 -8.99 5.31
N HIS A 49 9.37 -8.14 6.32
CA HIS A 49 10.51 -7.25 6.52
C HIS A 49 10.88 -7.22 8.01
N CYS A 50 12.17 -7.15 8.35
CA CYS A 50 12.66 -7.24 9.74
C CYS A 50 12.09 -8.46 10.52
N GLY A 51 11.79 -9.56 9.83
CA GLY A 51 11.26 -10.79 10.43
C GLY A 51 9.75 -10.80 10.71
N LYS A 52 9.01 -9.71 10.44
CA LYS A 52 7.54 -9.63 10.60
C LYS A 52 6.86 -9.37 9.26
N GLU A 53 5.58 -9.70 9.16
CA GLU A 53 4.74 -9.32 8.01
C GLU A 53 4.54 -7.80 8.01
N MET A 54 4.62 -7.20 6.82
CA MET A 54 4.29 -5.79 6.65
C MET A 54 2.77 -5.62 6.71
N VAL A 55 2.33 -4.51 7.32
CA VAL A 55 0.90 -4.20 7.51
C VAL A 55 0.45 -3.14 6.51
N LEU A 56 -0.85 -3.04 6.23
CA LEU A 56 -1.37 -1.94 5.41
C LEU A 56 -1.36 -0.63 6.21
N ARG A 57 -1.00 0.47 5.55
CA ARG A 57 -1.08 1.81 6.11
C ARG A 57 -1.63 2.78 5.06
N ASP A 58 -2.48 3.68 5.51
CA ASP A 58 -2.95 4.81 4.72
C ASP A 58 -1.86 5.88 4.61
N LYS A 59 -1.49 6.20 3.37
CA LYS A 59 -0.62 7.29 2.98
C LYS A 59 -1.50 8.44 2.51
N VAL A 60 -1.54 9.50 3.32
CA VAL A 60 -2.23 10.74 2.96
C VAL A 60 -1.32 11.54 2.06
N VAL A 61 -1.67 11.66 0.78
CA VAL A 61 -0.95 12.52 -0.16
C VAL A 61 -1.71 13.84 -0.26
N ASP A 62 -1.14 14.90 0.30
CA ASP A 62 -1.65 16.26 0.12
C ASP A 62 -1.21 16.79 -1.25
N LEU A 63 -2.12 16.76 -2.22
CA LEU A 63 -1.92 17.25 -3.60
C LEU A 63 -1.57 18.75 -3.73
N LYS A 64 -1.37 19.47 -2.62
CA LYS A 64 -1.05 20.91 -2.65
C LYS A 64 0.40 21.20 -3.04
N GLU A 65 1.35 20.33 -2.73
CA GLU A 65 2.78 20.64 -2.95
C GLU A 65 3.24 20.42 -4.40
N GLU A 66 2.63 19.51 -5.17
CA GLU A 66 3.05 19.27 -6.55
C GLU A 66 2.53 20.31 -7.55
N ILE A 67 1.42 20.99 -7.26
CA ILE A 67 0.82 21.98 -8.19
C ILE A 67 1.39 23.39 -7.95
N PHE A 68 1.75 23.75 -6.71
CA PHE A 68 2.15 25.12 -6.37
C PHE A 68 3.66 25.33 -6.15
N GLY A 69 4.49 24.28 -6.25
CA GLY A 69 5.96 24.38 -6.13
C GLY A 69 6.72 24.90 -7.36
N LYS A 70 6.02 25.37 -8.41
CA LYS A 70 6.62 25.90 -9.65
C LYS A 70 6.02 27.25 -10.09
N LEU A 71 5.67 28.12 -9.15
CA LEU A 71 5.44 29.55 -9.44
C LEU A 71 6.66 30.37 -9.04
#